data_AF-A0A9Q0W5Q8-F1
#
_entry.id   AF-A0A9Q0W5Q8-F1
#
_cell.length_a   1.000
_cell.length_b   1.000
_cell.length_c   1.000
_cell.angle_alpha   90.00
_cell.angle_beta   90.00
_cell.angle_gamma   90.00
#
_symmetry.space_group_name_H-M   'P 1'
#
loop_
_entity.id
_entity.type
_entity.pdbx_description
1 polymer ?
#
loop_
_entity_poly.entity_id
_entity_poly.type
_entity_poly.pdbx_seq_one_letter_code
_entity_poly.pdbx_strand_id
1 'polypeptide(L)'
;MEGSESEAVFESLNLSPRLFINETLNTVDDLLDDAFHFYNQEASNLFKTDGTDRSRFLSEGIAYIRNMIQSDLDTRLGMWEKYCLHHVFAVPKGFSLPQTKESPTETFTCQDLLFDPDLDAQLDILRNRLTMVGKESAGLNHELQALERQSASSDHCSELVSQALQLYGQSLYARHVSRYVVNHVRTS
;
A
#
# COMPACT_ATOMS: atom_id res chain seq x y z
N MET A 1 -6.46 -11.62 27.35
CA MET A 1 -6.28 -10.18 27.57
C MET A 1 -7.67 -9.60 27.73
N GLU A 2 -8.04 -9.22 28.94
CA GLU A 2 -9.30 -8.48 29.16
C GLU A 2 -9.12 -7.09 28.57
N GLY A 3 -10.01 -6.73 27.62
CA GLY A 3 -10.10 -5.37 27.10
C GLY A 3 -10.40 -4.40 28.24
N SER A 4 -9.78 -3.24 28.22
CA SER A 4 -10.00 -2.23 29.26
C SER A 4 -11.47 -1.75 29.25
N GLU A 5 -11.98 -1.25 30.38
CA GLU A 5 -13.33 -0.65 30.44
C GLU A 5 -13.53 0.43 29.37
N SER A 6 -12.46 1.14 29.00
CA SER A 6 -12.45 2.13 27.92
C SER A 6 -12.68 1.51 26.55
N GLU A 7 -12.09 0.34 26.28
CA GLU A 7 -12.19 -0.35 25.00
C GLU A 7 -13.63 -0.78 24.72
N ALA A 8 -14.34 -1.30 25.73
CA ALA A 8 -15.76 -1.66 25.63
C ALA A 8 -16.66 -0.45 25.33
N VAL A 9 -16.34 0.73 25.88
CA VAL A 9 -17.06 1.99 25.61
C VAL A 9 -16.91 2.39 24.14
N PHE A 10 -15.69 2.36 23.60
CA PHE A 10 -15.47 2.70 22.18
C PHE A 10 -16.06 1.65 21.23
N GLU A 11 -15.97 0.37 21.55
CA GLU A 11 -16.61 -0.71 20.78
C GLU A 11 -18.14 -0.54 20.71
N SER A 12 -18.78 -0.12 21.81
CA SER A 12 -20.23 0.15 21.81
C SER A 12 -20.64 1.30 20.89
N LEU A 13 -19.72 2.21 20.59
CA LEU A 13 -19.90 3.31 19.64
C LEU A 13 -19.38 2.95 18.24
N ASN A 14 -18.97 1.70 18.03
CA ASN A 14 -18.37 1.21 16.79
C ASN A 14 -17.09 1.99 16.41
N LEU A 15 -16.34 2.45 17.41
CA LEU A 15 -15.08 3.17 17.28
C LEU A 15 -13.91 2.28 17.68
N SER A 16 -12.81 2.36 16.93
CA SER A 16 -11.57 1.67 17.26
C SER A 16 -10.41 2.67 17.36
N PRO A 17 -10.06 3.10 18.59
CA PRO A 17 -8.90 3.94 18.83
C PRO A 17 -7.59 3.35 18.29
N ARG A 18 -7.43 2.03 18.37
CA ARG A 18 -6.26 1.31 17.84
C ARG A 18 -6.17 1.44 16.32
N LEU A 19 -7.30 1.30 15.62
CA LEU A 19 -7.34 1.47 14.17
C LEU A 19 -6.92 2.88 13.77
N PHE A 20 -7.46 3.90 14.45
CA PHE A 20 -7.08 5.30 14.20
C PHE A 20 -5.58 5.56 14.41
N ILE A 21 -5.01 5.04 15.51
CA ILE A 21 -3.58 5.20 15.80
C ILE A 21 -2.75 4.52 14.71
N ASN A 22 -3.04 3.27 14.37
CA ASN A 22 -2.32 2.53 13.33
C ASN A 22 -2.39 3.24 11.98
N GLU A 23 -3.56 3.73 11.58
CA GLU A 23 -3.74 4.47 10.33
C GLU A 23 -2.87 5.74 10.32
N THR A 24 -2.81 6.46 11.44
CA THR A 24 -1.97 7.66 11.58
C THR A 24 -0.50 7.31 11.45
N LEU A 25 -0.04 6.23 12.10
CA LEU A 25 1.34 5.77 12.01
C LEU A 25 1.71 5.39 10.57
N ASN A 26 0.88 4.57 9.92
CA ASN A 26 1.07 4.16 8.53
C ASN A 26 1.11 5.37 7.58
N THR A 27 0.23 6.36 7.79
CA THR A 27 0.22 7.59 6.97
C THR A 27 1.53 8.37 7.09
N VAL A 28 2.13 8.41 8.28
CA VAL A 28 3.42 9.08 8.49
C VAL A 28 4.56 8.31 7.80
N ASP A 29 4.54 6.98 7.87
CA ASP A 29 5.52 6.13 7.19
C ASP A 29 5.43 6.28 5.66
N ASP A 30 4.21 6.22 5.10
CA ASP A 30 3.97 6.41 3.67
C ASP A 30 4.47 7.80 3.20
N LEU A 31 4.18 8.85 3.97
CA LEU A 31 4.64 10.21 3.67
C LEU A 31 6.17 10.30 3.69
N LEU A 32 6.82 9.63 4.64
CA LEU A 32 8.28 9.61 4.74
C LEU A 32 8.89 8.92 3.52
N ASP A 33 8.33 7.79 3.11
CA ASP A 33 8.77 7.04 1.94
C ASP A 33 8.62 7.81 0.64
N ASP A 34 7.45 8.43 0.43
CA ASP A 34 7.19 9.27 -0.74
C ASP A 34 8.15 10.47 -0.80
N ALA A 35 8.39 11.14 0.32
CA ALA A 35 9.30 12.27 0.39
C ALA A 35 10.74 11.87 0.03
N PHE A 36 11.24 10.77 0.59
CA PHE A 36 12.60 10.30 0.31
C PHE A 36 12.76 9.73 -1.10
N HIS A 37 11.73 9.08 -1.64
CA HIS A 37 11.70 8.69 -3.05
C HIS A 37 11.81 9.92 -3.95
N PHE A 38 11.02 10.96 -3.70
CA PHE A 38 11.09 12.23 -4.43
C PHE A 38 12.48 12.88 -4.35
N TYR A 39 13.06 12.99 -3.15
CA TYR A 39 14.40 13.58 -3.00
C TYR A 39 15.48 12.79 -3.73
N ASN A 40 15.40 11.47 -3.74
CA ASN A 40 16.35 10.63 -4.47
C ASN A 40 16.26 10.85 -5.99
N GLN A 41 15.04 10.92 -6.52
CA GLN A 41 14.80 11.22 -7.92
C GLN A 41 15.33 12.61 -8.30
N GLU A 42 14.99 13.63 -7.52
CA GLU A 42 15.38 15.01 -7.79
C GLU A 42 16.89 15.22 -7.68
N ALA A 43 17.53 14.63 -6.67
CA ALA A 43 18.98 14.69 -6.52
C ALA A 43 19.69 13.97 -7.68
N SER A 44 19.20 12.81 -8.11
CA SER A 44 19.76 12.09 -9.25
C SER A 44 19.71 12.91 -10.54
N ASN A 45 18.59 13.59 -10.78
CA ASN A 45 18.40 14.51 -11.91
C ASN A 45 19.38 15.69 -11.85
N LEU A 46 19.49 16.35 -10.69
CA LEU A 46 20.29 17.55 -10.50
C LEU A 46 21.79 17.29 -10.63
N PHE A 47 22.25 16.14 -10.12
CA PHE A 47 23.67 15.76 -10.17
C PHE A 47 24.06 14.99 -11.44
N LYS A 48 23.10 14.68 -12.33
CA LYS A 48 23.30 13.89 -13.57
C LYS A 48 24.10 12.62 -13.30
N THR A 49 23.74 11.90 -12.24
CA THR A 49 24.51 10.75 -11.75
C THR A 49 24.30 9.46 -12.55
N ASP A 50 23.43 9.49 -13.56
CA ASP A 50 23.11 8.34 -14.41
C ASP A 50 24.36 7.66 -14.96
N GLY A 51 24.48 6.36 -14.69
CA GLY A 51 25.57 5.51 -15.19
C GLY A 51 26.94 5.69 -14.52
N THR A 52 27.03 6.42 -13.39
CA THR A 52 28.30 6.63 -12.67
C THR A 52 28.25 6.11 -11.23
N ASP A 53 29.40 5.78 -10.64
CA ASP A 53 29.52 5.37 -9.22
C ASP A 53 28.96 6.40 -8.22
N ARG A 54 28.74 7.65 -8.66
CA ARG A 54 28.15 8.74 -7.87
C ARG A 54 26.68 8.51 -7.51
N SER A 55 25.92 7.77 -8.33
CA SER A 55 24.53 7.43 -8.02
C SER A 55 24.45 6.54 -6.78
N ARG A 56 25.40 5.61 -6.62
CA ARG A 56 25.48 4.71 -5.46
C ARG A 56 25.77 5.48 -4.18
N PHE A 57 26.78 6.36 -4.19
CA PHE A 57 27.11 7.18 -3.02
C PHE A 57 25.99 8.14 -2.63
N LEU A 58 25.26 8.68 -3.61
CA LEU A 58 24.09 9.53 -3.37
C LEU A 58 22.97 8.73 -2.69
N SER A 59 22.63 7.55 -3.23
CA SER A 59 21.61 6.66 -2.65
C SER A 59 21.97 6.22 -1.23
N GLU A 60 23.23 5.85 -0.99
CA GLU A 60 23.74 5.50 0.35
C GLU A 60 23.60 6.67 1.34
N GLY A 61 23.94 7.89 0.93
CA GLY A 61 23.81 9.09 1.76
C GLY A 61 22.35 9.42 2.10
N ILE A 62 21.46 9.33 1.11
CA ILE A 62 20.02 9.55 1.30
C ILE A 62 19.43 8.48 2.23
N ALA A 63 19.81 7.21 2.05
CA ALA A 63 19.38 6.12 2.93
C ALA A 63 19.85 6.32 4.37
N TYR A 64 21.08 6.81 4.58
CA TYR A 64 21.58 7.14 5.91
C TYR A 64 20.74 8.22 6.60
N ILE A 65 20.41 9.30 5.88
CA ILE A 65 19.57 10.38 6.41
C ILE A 65 18.14 9.86 6.70
N ARG A 66 17.56 9.08 5.78
CA ARG A 66 16.24 8.45 5.97
C ARG A 66 16.21 7.63 7.25
N ASN A 67 17.20 6.76 7.46
CA ASN A 67 17.26 5.89 8.64
C ASN A 67 17.42 6.68 9.94
N MET A 68 18.18 7.79 9.92
CA MET A 68 18.33 8.65 11.08
C MET A 68 17.01 9.34 11.44
N ILE A 69 16.28 9.86 10.45
CA ILE A 69 14.98 10.50 10.67
C ILE A 69 13.94 9.47 11.11
N GLN A 70 13.88 8.31 10.45
CA GLN A 70 12.93 7.25 10.79
C GLN A 70 13.13 6.77 12.23
N SER A 71 14.39 6.56 12.67
CA SER A 71 14.65 6.15 14.05
C SER A 71 14.16 7.17 15.10
N ASP A 72 14.27 8.48 14.84
CA ASP A 72 13.74 9.52 15.75
C ASP A 72 12.20 9.57 15.71
N LEU A 73 11.62 9.45 14.51
CA LEU A 73 10.17 9.40 14.33
C LEU A 73 9.56 8.18 15.02
N ASP A 74 10.09 6.97 14.82
CA ASP A 74 9.63 5.73 15.45
C ASP A 74 9.61 5.86 16.97
N THR A 75 10.66 6.47 17.54
CA THR A 75 10.77 6.70 18.98
C THR A 75 9.68 7.65 19.47
N ARG A 76 9.47 8.78 18.78
CA ARG A 76 8.46 9.78 19.16
C ARG A 76 7.04 9.28 18.96
N LEU A 77 6.78 8.61 17.84
CA LEU A 77 5.48 8.04 17.50
C LEU A 77 5.12 6.89 18.43
N GLY A 78 6.09 6.06 18.84
CA GLY A 78 5.85 5.03 19.86
C GLY A 78 5.51 5.62 21.24
N MET A 79 6.09 6.77 21.61
CA MET A 79 5.67 7.50 22.82
C MET A 79 4.28 8.12 22.66
N TRP A 80 3.99 8.68 21.49
CA TRP A 80 2.69 9.26 21.15
C TRP A 80 1.57 8.21 21.17
N GLU A 81 1.77 7.03 20.59
CA GLU A 81 0.83 5.90 20.62
C GLU A 81 0.49 5.55 22.07
N LYS A 82 1.52 5.35 22.91
CA LYS A 82 1.33 5.04 24.33
C LYS A 82 0.54 6.14 25.02
N TYR A 83 0.88 7.40 24.78
CA TYR A 83 0.16 8.53 25.36
C TYR A 83 -1.32 8.54 24.94
N CYS A 84 -1.61 8.30 23.66
CA CYS A 84 -2.97 8.22 23.14
C CYS A 84 -3.77 7.12 23.82
N LEU A 85 -3.22 5.92 23.93
CA LEU A 85 -3.89 4.78 24.57
C LEU A 85 -4.14 5.00 26.07
N HIS A 86 -3.21 5.66 26.77
CA HIS A 86 -3.31 5.85 28.22
C HIS A 86 -4.11 7.08 28.65
N HIS A 87 -4.24 8.09 27.79
CA HIS A 87 -4.78 9.39 28.19
C HIS A 87 -5.85 9.95 27.25
N VAL A 88 -5.68 9.81 25.93
CA VAL A 88 -6.62 10.39 24.96
C VAL A 88 -7.84 9.49 24.80
N PHE A 89 -7.61 8.19 24.68
CA PHE A 89 -8.63 7.16 24.53
C PHE A 89 -8.84 6.36 25.82
N ALA A 90 -8.54 6.99 26.97
CA ALA A 90 -8.84 6.43 28.27
C ALA A 90 -10.13 7.05 28.81
N VAL A 91 -11.06 6.17 29.18
CA VAL A 91 -12.32 6.54 29.79
C VAL A 91 -12.12 6.66 31.31
N PRO A 92 -12.62 7.74 31.95
CA PRO A 92 -12.52 7.89 33.39
C PRO A 92 -13.14 6.71 34.14
N LYS A 93 -12.50 6.29 35.24
CA LYS A 93 -13.00 5.17 36.06
C LYS A 93 -14.42 5.45 36.54
N GLY A 94 -15.31 4.48 36.34
CA GLY A 94 -16.73 4.59 36.72
C GLY A 94 -17.61 5.30 35.68
N PHE A 95 -17.05 5.72 34.54
CA PHE A 95 -17.87 6.11 33.40
C PHE A 95 -18.43 4.85 32.75
N SER A 96 -19.75 4.79 32.70
CA SER A 96 -20.50 3.83 31.89
C SER A 96 -21.34 4.62 30.91
N LEU A 97 -21.45 4.18 29.66
CA LEU A 97 -22.53 4.69 28.83
C LEU A 97 -23.85 4.47 29.58
N PRO A 98 -24.80 5.42 29.51
CA PRO A 98 -26.16 5.11 29.91
C PRO A 98 -26.55 3.87 29.13
N GLN A 99 -26.70 2.74 29.83
CA GLN A 99 -27.27 1.57 29.20
C GLN A 99 -28.58 2.05 28.61
N THR A 100 -28.79 1.81 27.32
CA THR A 100 -30.11 1.86 26.69
C THR A 100 -30.94 0.76 27.34
N LYS A 101 -31.24 0.93 28.64
CA LYS A 101 -32.33 0.25 29.30
C LYS A 101 -33.52 0.94 28.69
N GLU A 102 -34.10 0.29 27.70
CA GLU A 102 -35.53 0.37 27.48
C GLU A 102 -36.20 0.15 28.85
N SER A 103 -36.41 1.23 29.60
CA SER A 103 -37.33 1.22 30.72
C SER A 103 -38.72 1.05 30.10
N PRO A 104 -39.47 -0.02 30.41
CA PRO A 104 -40.75 -0.29 29.75
C PRO A 104 -41.89 0.66 30.17
N THR A 105 -41.60 1.85 30.70
CA THR A 105 -42.62 2.63 31.44
C THR A 105 -42.59 4.13 31.22
N GLU A 106 -41.76 4.65 30.32
CA GLU A 106 -41.96 6.00 29.76
C GLU A 106 -41.61 6.00 28.27
N THR A 107 -42.20 5.04 27.55
CA THR A 107 -42.17 5.02 26.09
C THR A 107 -42.90 6.27 25.62
N PHE A 108 -42.15 7.31 25.25
CA PHE A 108 -42.62 8.27 24.26
C PHE A 108 -43.23 7.44 23.12
N THR A 109 -44.55 7.50 22.99
CA THR A 109 -45.32 6.86 21.93
C THR A 109 -44.89 7.42 20.59
N CYS A 110 -43.80 6.89 20.05
CA CYS A 110 -43.22 7.21 18.75
C CYS A 110 -42.60 5.94 18.13
N GLN A 111 -43.25 4.78 18.30
CA GLN A 111 -42.91 3.59 17.49
C GLN A 111 -43.20 3.83 16.00
N ASP A 112 -44.10 4.77 15.66
CA ASP A 112 -44.39 5.21 14.30
C ASP A 112 -43.32 6.16 13.70
N LEU A 113 -42.33 6.65 14.47
CA LEU A 113 -41.26 7.53 13.95
C LEU A 113 -39.93 6.80 13.71
N LEU A 114 -39.80 5.52 14.08
CA LEU A 114 -38.59 4.72 13.84
C LEU A 114 -38.66 3.89 12.54
N PHE A 115 -39.88 3.65 12.03
CA PHE A 115 -40.08 3.08 10.71
C PHE A 115 -40.19 4.22 9.71
N ASP A 116 -39.03 4.70 9.24
CA ASP A 116 -38.96 5.60 8.10
C ASP A 116 -38.79 4.75 6.82
N PRO A 117 -39.89 4.48 6.08
CA PRO A 117 -39.82 3.67 4.86
C PRO A 117 -38.97 4.32 3.77
N ASP A 118 -38.76 5.63 3.81
CA ASP A 118 -37.86 6.32 2.88
C ASP A 118 -36.39 6.02 3.22
N LEU A 119 -36.04 6.04 4.51
CA LEU A 119 -34.71 5.65 4.97
C LEU A 119 -34.40 4.18 4.63
N ASP A 120 -35.35 3.27 4.84
CA ASP A 120 -35.20 1.86 4.46
C ASP A 120 -35.03 1.69 2.94
N ALA A 121 -35.80 2.41 2.13
CA ALA A 121 -35.64 2.41 0.69
C ALA A 121 -34.26 2.95 0.26
N GLN A 122 -33.77 4.01 0.91
CA GLN A 122 -32.42 4.55 0.67
C GLN A 122 -31.33 3.54 1.06
N LEU A 123 -31.47 2.85 2.20
CA LEU A 123 -30.55 1.80 2.61
C LEU A 123 -30.52 0.63 1.61
N ASP A 124 -31.68 0.21 1.10
CA ASP A 124 -31.75 -0.83 0.09
C ASP A 124 -31.14 -0.38 -1.24
N ILE A 125 -31.33 0.87 -1.66
CA ILE A 125 -30.64 1.45 -2.82
C ILE A 125 -29.11 1.38 -2.61
N LEU A 126 -28.61 1.78 -1.44
CA LEU A 126 -27.17 1.75 -1.14
C LEU A 126 -26.62 0.32 -1.10
N ARG A 127 -27.33 -0.63 -0.48
CA ARG A 127 -26.95 -2.06 -0.47
C ARG A 127 -26.90 -2.64 -1.89
N ASN A 128 -27.87 -2.30 -2.72
CA ASN A 128 -27.90 -2.71 -4.12
C ASN A 128 -26.74 -2.11 -4.92
N ARG A 129 -26.44 -0.82 -4.72
CA ARG A 129 -25.28 -0.15 -5.34
C ARG A 129 -23.97 -0.77 -4.89
N LEU A 130 -23.80 -1.06 -3.59
CA LEU A 130 -22.60 -1.70 -3.06
C LEU A 130 -22.41 -3.10 -3.67
N THR A 131 -23.50 -3.87 -3.80
CA THR A 131 -23.48 -5.19 -4.45
C THR A 131 -23.10 -5.09 -5.93
N MET A 132 -23.59 -4.06 -6.62
CA MET A 132 -23.27 -3.81 -8.03
C MET A 132 -21.78 -3.44 -8.21
N VAL A 133 -21.28 -2.49 -7.41
CA VAL A 133 -19.87 -2.08 -7.41
C VAL A 133 -18.96 -3.26 -7.02
N GLY A 134 -19.38 -4.10 -6.07
CA GLY A 134 -18.63 -5.31 -5.70
C GLY A 134 -18.49 -6.30 -6.87
N LYS A 135 -19.54 -6.49 -7.68
CA LYS A 135 -19.48 -7.33 -8.89
C LYS A 135 -18.59 -6.72 -9.96
N GLU A 136 -18.69 -5.42 -10.18
CA GLU A 136 -17.85 -4.70 -11.14
C GLU A 136 -16.37 -4.74 -10.74
N SER A 137 -16.07 -4.49 -9.46
CA SER A 137 -14.72 -4.59 -8.90
C SER A 137 -14.14 -6.00 -9.06
N ALA A 138 -14.92 -7.04 -8.79
CA ALA A 138 -14.50 -8.42 -9.05
C ALA A 138 -14.22 -8.68 -10.54
N GLY A 139 -15.06 -8.14 -11.44
CA GLY A 139 -14.86 -8.22 -12.88
C GLY A 139 -13.56 -7.56 -13.33
N LEU A 140 -13.33 -6.31 -12.91
CA LEU A 140 -12.10 -5.56 -13.20
C LEU A 140 -10.86 -6.27 -12.65
N ASN A 141 -10.92 -6.83 -11.44
CA ASN A 141 -9.81 -7.58 -10.87
C ASN A 141 -9.48 -8.85 -11.67
N HIS A 142 -10.51 -9.54 -12.20
CA HIS A 142 -10.29 -10.67 -13.11
C HIS A 142 -9.63 -10.24 -14.42
N GLU A 143 -10.04 -9.11 -14.99
CA GLU A 143 -9.43 -8.53 -16.19
C GLU A 143 -7.97 -8.14 -15.95
N LEU A 144 -7.69 -7.48 -14.82
CA LEU A 144 -6.34 -7.09 -14.42
C LEU A 144 -5.42 -8.31 -14.32
N GLN A 145 -5.85 -9.38 -13.65
CA GLN A 145 -5.09 -10.63 -13.60
C GLN A 145 -4.90 -11.29 -14.97
N ALA A 146 -5.86 -11.16 -15.89
CA ALA A 146 -5.69 -11.68 -17.25
C ALA A 146 -4.62 -10.89 -18.02
N LEU A 147 -4.64 -9.56 -17.90
CA LEU A 147 -3.65 -8.66 -18.49
C LEU A 147 -2.24 -8.89 -17.91
N GLU A 148 -2.11 -9.07 -16.59
CA GLU A 148 -0.83 -9.40 -15.96
C GLU A 148 -0.21 -10.69 -16.52
N ARG A 149 -1.01 -11.75 -16.66
CA ARG A 149 -0.55 -13.01 -17.27
C ARG A 149 -0.14 -12.81 -18.72
N GLN A 150 -0.88 -11.99 -19.47
CA GLN A 150 -0.54 -11.67 -20.84
C GLN A 150 0.78 -10.89 -20.93
N SER A 151 0.96 -9.85 -20.12
CA SER A 151 2.20 -9.06 -20.06
C SER A 151 3.39 -9.94 -19.72
N ALA A 152 3.29 -10.76 -18.67
CA ALA A 152 4.36 -11.69 -18.29
C ALA A 152 4.73 -12.67 -19.44
N SER A 153 3.74 -13.16 -20.18
CA SER A 153 4.00 -14.03 -21.34
C SER A 153 4.65 -13.29 -22.51
N SER A 154 4.28 -12.02 -22.71
CA SER A 154 4.88 -11.15 -23.73
C SER A 154 6.33 -10.81 -23.40
N ASP A 155 6.62 -10.49 -22.13
CA ASP A 155 7.97 -10.22 -21.65
C ASP A 155 8.87 -11.44 -21.84
N HIS A 156 8.37 -12.63 -21.48
CA HIS A 156 9.10 -13.89 -21.72
C HIS A 156 9.36 -14.14 -23.22
N CYS A 157 8.40 -13.85 -24.09
CA CYS A 157 8.59 -13.97 -25.53
C CYS A 157 9.63 -12.98 -26.04
N SER A 158 9.61 -11.73 -25.57
CA SER A 158 10.58 -10.69 -25.88
C SER A 158 12.00 -11.07 -25.45
N GLU A 159 12.15 -11.66 -24.27
CA GLU A 159 13.42 -12.20 -23.78
C GLU A 159 13.94 -13.34 -24.65
N LEU A 160 13.09 -14.30 -25.02
CA LEU A 160 13.46 -15.41 -25.90
C LEU A 160 13.89 -14.93 -27.29
N VAL A 161 13.17 -13.95 -27.86
CA VAL A 161 13.53 -13.33 -29.14
C VAL A 161 14.87 -12.60 -29.03
N SER A 162 15.08 -11.86 -27.95
CA SER A 162 16.35 -11.16 -27.69
C SER A 162 17.53 -12.13 -27.57
N GLN A 163 17.35 -13.25 -26.85
CA GLN A 163 18.35 -14.31 -26.75
C GLN A 163 18.63 -14.98 -28.10
N ALA A 164 17.61 -15.27 -28.90
CA ALA A 164 17.77 -15.85 -30.23
C ALA A 164 18.54 -14.91 -31.18
N LEU A 165 18.27 -13.61 -31.13
CA LEU A 165 19.02 -12.59 -31.88
C LEU A 165 20.48 -12.53 -31.44
N GLN A 166 20.76 -12.63 -30.14
CA GLN A 166 22.11 -12.65 -29.61
C GLN A 166 22.90 -13.88 -30.08
N LEU A 167 22.28 -15.08 -30.03
CA LEU A 167 22.87 -16.32 -30.53
C LEU A 167 23.12 -16.26 -32.05
N TYR A 168 22.18 -15.73 -32.82
CA TYR A 168 22.34 -15.54 -34.25
C TYR A 168 23.52 -14.60 -34.56
N GLY A 169 23.61 -13.47 -33.86
CA GLY A 169 24.74 -12.55 -33.95
C GLY A 169 26.08 -13.25 -33.66
N GLN A 170 26.18 -13.98 -32.55
CA GLN A 170 27.39 -14.74 -32.20
C GLN A 170 27.76 -15.78 -33.26
N SER A 171 26.77 -16.47 -33.85
CA SER A 171 27.01 -17.46 -34.91
C SER A 171 27.55 -16.82 -36.20
N LEU A 172 27.10 -15.62 -36.54
CA LEU A 172 27.59 -14.85 -37.70
C LEU A 172 29.03 -14.39 -37.48
N TYR A 173 29.36 -13.89 -36.30
CA TYR A 173 30.73 -13.53 -35.94
C TYR A 173 31.66 -14.75 -36.00
N ALA A 174 31.26 -15.89 -35.44
CA ALA A 174 32.07 -17.12 -35.47
C ALA A 174 32.30 -17.65 -36.91
N ARG A 175 31.26 -17.60 -37.76
CA ARG A 175 31.38 -17.95 -39.19
C ARG A 175 32.29 -17.00 -39.96
N HIS A 176 32.22 -15.70 -39.68
CA HIS A 176 33.06 -14.70 -40.33
C HIS A 176 34.54 -14.93 -40.00
N VAL A 177 34.86 -15.11 -38.72
CA VAL A 177 36.23 -15.40 -38.25
C VAL A 177 36.76 -16.71 -38.85
N SER A 178 35.95 -17.77 -38.87
CA SER A 178 36.35 -19.05 -39.47
C SER A 178 36.63 -18.93 -40.98
N ARG A 179 35.86 -18.13 -41.71
CA ARG A 179 36.05 -17.91 -43.15
C ARG A 179 37.30 -17.06 -43.44
N TYR A 180 37.62 -16.10 -42.57
CA TYR A 180 38.87 -15.32 -42.67
C TYR A 180 40.12 -16.19 -42.42
N VAL A 181 40.10 -17.03 -41.38
CA VAL A 181 41.22 -17.92 -41.04
C VAL A 181 41.48 -18.96 -42.13
N VAL A 182 40.42 -19.58 -42.67
CA VAL A 182 40.55 -20.58 -43.75
C VAL A 182 41.10 -19.97 -45.04
N ASN A 183 40.73 -18.72 -45.36
CA ASN A 183 41.24 -18.05 -46.56
C ASN A 183 42.71 -17.62 -46.41
N HIS A 184 43.17 -17.22 -45.22
CA HIS A 184 44.59 -16.87 -44.99
C HIS A 184 45.52 -18.09 -45.01
N VAL A 185 45.07 -19.26 -44.56
CA VAL A 185 45.86 -20.50 -44.60
C VAL A 185 45.98 -21.07 -46.02
N ARG A 186 45.09 -20.69 -46.95
CA ARG A 186 45.11 -21.17 -48.35
C ARG A 186 45.97 -20.31 -49.28
N THR A 187 46.44 -19.15 -48.81
CA THR A 187 47.22 -18.18 -49.59
C THR A 187 48.67 -18.02 -49.11
N SER A 188 49.14 -18.88 -48.19
CA SER A 188 50.56 -19.05 -47.83
C SER A 188 51.07 -20.41 -48.30
#